data_AF-A0A812ZTC7-F1
#
_entry.id   AF-A0A812ZTC7-F1
#
_cell.length_a   1.000
_cell.length_b   1.000
_cell.length_c   1.000
_cell.angle_alpha   90.00
_cell.angle_beta   90.00
_cell.angle_gamma   90.00
#
_symmetry.space_group_name_H-M   'P 1'
#
loop_
_entity.id
_entity.type
_entity.pdbx_description
1 polymer ?
#
loop_
_entity_poly.entity_id
_entity_poly.type
_entity_poly.pdbx_seq_one_letter_code
_entity_poly.pdbx_strand_id
1 'polypeptide(L)'
;MALCDRISLYGGGFLWEHPKDPGEHPFPSIFATIEFSELLSRTEASTVSFDQCVLGGPTQKPTTLAGNCEDLERFAHCLCSGLSAQHVHANSLGFDAEGHFLTRRLQTYPPGMCSLIARGLISSCVTWQASGEGPTGIFAQGPTAPLIPRSLEASSTSRGVQILNEAVEDHKRVPLGDDHVGLYLHVDDTLLLGVGDCAGLAAPLMEEIADNMEAAGFKAPDRRSCDEVTKVVGYEIDVRQGAFSLPRRKARLLQAALFEQGSGWDLEFRRAAETRALSIPFTVYHMMDVCEGQLVHPWPSVRRELTVMARAVDFMTLHASHPVSSSVYATDAMGADDVDCGGFGVCVTQTQATRDEFRALMWAGEEPGFAITEAD
;
A
#
# COMPACT_ATOMS: atom_id res chain seq x y z
N MET A 1 4.55 -3.52 -9.31
CA MET A 1 4.44 -3.40 -10.78
C MET A 1 3.11 -2.78 -11.20
N ALA A 2 1.95 -3.36 -10.89
CA ALA A 2 0.64 -2.76 -11.22
C ALA A 2 0.47 -1.30 -10.73
N LEU A 3 0.89 -1.01 -9.49
CA LEU A 3 0.91 0.36 -8.97
C LEU A 3 1.81 1.30 -9.79
N CYS A 4 2.95 0.83 -10.28
CA CYS A 4 3.88 1.62 -11.10
C CYS A 4 3.27 1.91 -12.48
N ASP A 5 2.69 0.89 -13.12
CA ASP A 5 1.92 1.06 -14.37
C ASP A 5 0.83 2.12 -14.18
N ARG A 6 0.07 2.06 -13.08
CA ARG A 6 -0.98 3.04 -12.76
C ARG A 6 -0.43 4.44 -12.56
N ILE A 7 0.58 4.59 -11.71
CA ILE A 7 1.21 5.90 -11.46
C ILE A 7 1.66 6.52 -12.78
N SER A 8 2.37 5.78 -13.64
CA SER A 8 2.80 6.27 -14.96
C SER A 8 1.64 6.56 -15.90
N LEU A 9 0.58 5.75 -15.88
CA LEU A 9 -0.63 5.95 -16.70
C LEU A 9 -1.35 7.27 -16.41
N TYR A 10 -1.32 7.72 -15.15
CA TYR A 10 -1.82 9.04 -14.75
C TYR A 10 -0.80 10.15 -14.97
N GLY A 11 0.36 9.88 -15.59
CA GLY A 11 1.43 10.85 -15.78
C GLY A 11 2.31 11.07 -14.54
N GLY A 12 2.17 10.23 -13.52
CA GLY A 12 3.00 10.25 -12.32
C GLY A 12 4.36 9.57 -12.50
N GLY A 13 5.21 9.75 -11.50
CA GLY A 13 6.55 9.18 -11.44
C GLY A 13 6.67 8.11 -10.38
N PHE A 14 7.36 7.02 -10.70
CA PHE A 14 7.70 5.97 -9.74
C PHE A 14 9.20 5.70 -9.71
N LEU A 15 9.64 5.14 -8.58
CA LEU A 15 10.97 4.58 -8.40
C LEU A 15 10.85 3.23 -7.72
N TRP A 16 11.54 2.24 -8.28
CA TRP A 16 11.63 0.88 -7.76
C TRP A 16 13.10 0.55 -7.50
N GLU A 17 13.44 0.22 -6.26
CA GLU A 17 14.79 -0.23 -5.89
C GLU A 17 14.83 -1.73 -5.76
N HIS A 18 15.90 -2.33 -6.25
CA HIS A 18 16.24 -3.71 -5.94
C HIS A 18 17.76 -3.92 -6.08
N PRO A 19 18.36 -4.92 -5.42
CA PRO A 19 19.73 -5.35 -5.74
C PRO A 19 19.99 -5.46 -7.24
N LYS A 20 21.19 -5.02 -7.66
CA LYS A 20 21.61 -5.10 -9.07
C LYS A 20 21.59 -6.54 -9.54
N ASP A 21 21.11 -6.75 -10.75
CA ASP A 21 21.15 -8.05 -11.42
C ASP A 21 22.62 -8.51 -11.60
N PRO A 22 23.01 -9.66 -11.02
CA PRO A 22 24.34 -10.23 -11.26
C PRO A 22 24.51 -10.80 -12.68
N GLY A 23 23.42 -11.02 -13.42
CA GLY A 23 23.46 -11.48 -14.82
C GLY A 23 23.87 -12.94 -15.00
N GLU A 24 23.96 -13.70 -13.91
CA GLU A 24 24.35 -15.11 -13.91
C GLU A 24 23.42 -15.97 -13.04
N HIS A 25 23.08 -17.15 -13.53
CA HIS A 25 22.38 -18.18 -12.77
C HIS A 25 23.26 -18.64 -11.58
N PRO A 26 22.71 -18.91 -10.37
CA PRO A 26 21.30 -19.07 -10.00
C PRO A 26 20.69 -17.83 -9.32
N PHE A 27 21.27 -16.64 -9.49
CA PHE A 27 20.84 -15.47 -8.73
C PHE A 27 19.76 -14.71 -9.51
N PRO A 28 18.47 -14.81 -9.15
CA PRO A 28 17.45 -14.10 -9.87
C PRO A 28 17.48 -12.63 -9.53
N SER A 29 16.99 -11.88 -10.50
CA SER A 29 16.75 -10.46 -10.39
C SER A 29 15.33 -10.21 -10.84
N ILE A 30 14.61 -9.37 -10.09
CA ILE A 30 13.31 -8.88 -10.56
C ILE A 30 13.44 -8.16 -11.91
N PHE A 31 14.60 -7.52 -12.18
CA PHE A 31 14.86 -6.85 -13.46
C PHE A 31 15.02 -7.81 -14.64
N ALA A 32 15.27 -9.11 -14.38
CA ALA A 32 15.39 -10.13 -15.42
C ALA A 32 14.06 -10.78 -15.79
N THR A 33 12.96 -10.46 -15.09
CA THR A 33 11.65 -11.05 -15.39
C THR A 33 11.02 -10.39 -16.62
N ILE A 34 10.17 -11.15 -17.31
CA ILE A 34 9.40 -10.65 -18.45
C ILE A 34 8.48 -9.52 -17.98
N GLU A 35 7.83 -9.69 -16.84
CA GLU A 35 6.88 -8.74 -16.26
C GLU A 35 7.54 -7.37 -16.02
N PHE A 36 8.77 -7.36 -15.51
CA PHE A 36 9.49 -6.11 -15.24
C PHE A 36 9.98 -5.46 -16.53
N SER A 37 10.45 -6.27 -17.50
CA SER A 37 10.85 -5.79 -18.82
C SER A 37 9.66 -5.13 -19.55
N GLU A 38 8.48 -5.74 -19.49
CA GLU A 38 7.27 -5.17 -20.07
C GLU A 38 6.82 -3.90 -19.32
N LEU A 39 6.93 -3.86 -17.98
CA LEU A 39 6.65 -2.64 -17.20
C LEU A 39 7.53 -1.48 -17.68
N LEU A 40 8.84 -1.68 -17.81
CA LEU A 40 9.76 -0.65 -18.30
C LEU A 40 9.38 -0.17 -19.70
N SER A 41 9.03 -1.10 -20.59
CA SER A 41 8.62 -0.77 -21.96
C SER A 41 7.31 0.03 -22.01
N ARG A 42 6.33 -0.30 -21.15
CA ARG A 42 5.02 0.40 -21.14
C ARG A 42 5.08 1.78 -20.52
N THR A 43 5.94 1.95 -19.52
CA THR A 43 6.03 3.18 -18.72
C THR A 43 7.13 4.13 -19.19
N GLU A 44 7.86 3.75 -20.25
CA GLU A 44 9.07 4.44 -20.72
C GLU A 44 10.11 4.64 -19.60
N ALA A 45 10.06 3.80 -18.58
CA ALA A 45 10.98 3.86 -17.46
C ALA A 45 12.35 3.32 -17.85
N SER A 46 13.38 3.86 -17.19
CA SER A 46 14.78 3.45 -17.38
C SER A 46 15.31 2.77 -16.11
N THR A 47 16.46 2.12 -16.23
CA THR A 47 17.18 1.53 -15.09
C THR A 47 18.57 2.13 -14.96
N VAL A 48 19.05 2.24 -13.73
CA VAL A 48 20.39 2.74 -13.41
C VAL A 48 20.97 1.96 -12.24
N SER A 49 22.19 1.44 -12.42
CA SER A 49 22.90 0.70 -11.37
C SER A 49 24.00 1.54 -10.72
N PHE A 50 24.19 1.35 -9.41
CA PHE A 50 25.19 2.06 -8.60
C PHE A 50 25.57 1.27 -7.36
N ASP A 51 26.61 1.72 -6.64
CA ASP A 51 27.05 1.15 -5.37
C ASP A 51 26.68 2.05 -4.20
N GLN A 52 25.86 1.57 -3.27
CA GLN A 52 25.38 2.39 -2.15
C GLN A 52 26.50 2.96 -1.25
N CYS A 53 27.69 2.36 -1.22
CA CYS A 53 28.78 2.80 -0.35
C CYS A 53 29.31 4.19 -0.69
N VAL A 54 29.30 4.59 -1.96
CA VAL A 54 29.75 5.94 -2.36
C VAL A 54 28.77 7.04 -1.91
N LEU A 55 27.56 6.64 -1.53
CA LEU A 55 26.49 7.50 -1.05
C LEU A 55 26.34 7.48 0.48
N GLY A 56 27.31 6.88 1.18
CA GLY A 56 27.34 6.77 2.65
C GLY A 56 26.89 5.41 3.20
N GLY A 57 26.68 4.41 2.33
CA GLY A 57 26.40 3.04 2.77
C GLY A 57 27.63 2.39 3.44
N PRO A 58 27.45 1.53 4.46
CA PRO A 58 28.56 0.93 5.18
C PRO A 58 29.29 -0.16 4.37
N THR A 59 28.68 -0.66 3.30
CA THR A 59 29.21 -1.74 2.45
C THR A 59 28.90 -1.50 0.99
N GLN A 60 29.71 -2.06 0.09
CA GLN A 60 29.40 -2.09 -1.33
C GLN A 60 28.18 -2.99 -1.57
N LYS A 61 26.99 -2.37 -1.61
CA LYS A 61 25.73 -3.01 -2.02
C LYS A 61 25.42 -2.51 -3.43
N PRO A 62 25.63 -3.35 -4.47
CA PRO A 62 25.20 -3.03 -5.82
C PRO A 62 23.68 -2.97 -5.87
N THR A 63 23.15 -1.82 -6.28
CA THR A 63 21.73 -1.53 -6.35
C THR A 63 21.38 -1.08 -7.76
N THR A 64 20.17 -1.38 -8.20
CA THR A 64 19.57 -0.79 -9.39
C THR A 64 18.27 -0.08 -9.01
N LEU A 65 18.12 1.14 -9.51
CA LEU A 65 16.85 1.87 -9.49
C LEU A 65 16.22 1.77 -10.87
N ALA A 66 14.92 1.53 -10.90
CA ALA A 66 14.09 1.59 -12.09
C ALA A 66 13.01 2.65 -11.91
N GLY A 67 12.75 3.46 -12.93
CA GLY A 67 11.70 4.48 -12.84
C GLY A 67 11.70 5.44 -14.02
N ASN A 68 10.73 6.35 -13.99
CA ASN A 68 10.51 7.39 -14.99
C ASN A 68 10.68 8.81 -14.39
N CYS A 69 11.33 8.93 -13.24
CA CYS A 69 11.67 10.22 -12.64
C CYS A 69 12.93 10.83 -13.26
N GLU A 70 12.98 12.15 -13.31
CA GLU A 70 14.12 12.94 -13.77
C GLU A 70 15.41 12.66 -12.96
N ASP A 71 16.55 12.93 -13.59
CA ASP A 71 17.90 12.86 -13.00
C ASP A 71 18.33 11.45 -12.52
N LEU A 72 17.63 10.38 -12.91
CA LEU A 72 17.98 8.99 -12.56
C LEU A 72 19.40 8.62 -12.99
N GLU A 73 19.85 9.10 -14.16
CA GLU A 73 21.17 8.85 -14.72
C GLU A 73 22.32 9.33 -13.82
N ARG A 74 22.08 10.26 -12.89
CA ARG A 74 23.10 10.70 -11.93
C ARG A 74 23.64 9.57 -11.05
N PHE A 75 22.83 8.54 -10.81
CA PHE A 75 23.26 7.35 -10.10
C PHE A 75 24.34 6.57 -10.87
N ALA A 76 24.42 6.67 -12.20
CA ALA A 76 25.42 5.96 -13.00
C ALA A 76 26.87 6.36 -12.65
N HIS A 77 27.07 7.54 -12.05
CA HIS A 77 28.38 8.01 -11.59
C HIS A 77 28.76 7.52 -10.19
N CYS A 78 27.84 6.84 -9.50
CA CYS A 78 27.99 6.39 -8.13
C CYS A 78 28.55 4.96 -8.08
N LEU A 79 29.73 4.74 -8.66
CA LEU A 79 30.42 3.45 -8.65
C LEU A 79 31.59 3.46 -7.67
N CYS A 80 31.71 2.40 -6.87
CA CYS A 80 32.82 2.28 -5.94
C CYS A 80 34.15 2.11 -6.67
N SER A 81 35.14 2.94 -6.35
CA SER A 81 36.51 2.85 -6.90
C SER A 81 37.41 1.84 -6.16
N GLY A 82 36.87 1.12 -5.18
CA GLY A 82 37.61 0.19 -4.31
C GLY A 82 38.03 0.79 -2.98
N LEU A 83 38.74 -0.01 -2.17
CA LEU A 83 39.13 0.35 -0.81
C LEU A 83 40.26 1.40 -0.80
N SER A 84 40.17 2.37 0.10
CA SER A 84 41.22 3.36 0.37
C SER A 84 41.26 3.72 1.86
N ALA A 85 42.25 4.52 2.27
CA ALA A 85 42.32 5.00 3.66
C ALA A 85 41.08 5.80 4.10
N GLN A 86 40.32 6.36 3.14
CA GLN A 86 39.10 7.14 3.38
C GLN A 86 37.82 6.39 2.96
N HIS A 87 37.93 5.21 2.35
CA HIS A 87 36.81 4.40 1.90
C HIS A 87 37.01 2.93 2.29
N VAL A 88 36.37 2.54 3.39
CA VAL A 88 36.43 1.19 3.92
C VAL A 88 35.03 0.57 3.90
N HIS A 89 34.95 -0.73 3.63
CA HIS A 89 33.69 -1.48 3.69
C HIS A 89 33.65 -2.30 4.96
N ALA A 90 32.52 -2.24 5.66
CA ALA A 90 32.24 -3.16 6.76
C ALA A 90 31.84 -4.55 6.23
N ASN A 91 31.89 -5.58 7.07
CA ASN A 91 31.36 -6.90 6.69
C ASN A 91 29.86 -6.97 6.97
N SER A 92 29.04 -7.30 5.97
CA SER A 92 27.57 -7.46 6.10
C SER A 92 27.09 -8.90 5.87
N LEU A 93 28.01 -9.86 5.73
CA LEU A 93 27.68 -11.27 5.54
C LEU A 93 27.64 -12.01 6.88
N GLY A 94 26.54 -12.73 7.12
CA GLY A 94 26.37 -13.59 8.30
C GLY A 94 25.47 -12.99 9.38
N PHE A 95 25.62 -13.51 10.59
CA PHE A 95 24.85 -13.13 11.78
C PHE A 95 25.73 -12.39 12.78
N ASP A 96 25.15 -11.46 13.55
CA ASP A 96 25.79 -10.87 14.71
C ASP A 96 25.87 -11.85 15.89
N ALA A 97 26.45 -11.42 17.00
CA ALA A 97 26.64 -12.27 18.19
C ALA A 97 25.30 -12.69 18.83
N GLU A 98 24.22 -11.96 18.50
CA GLU A 98 22.86 -12.16 18.98
C GLU A 98 22.00 -12.98 18.00
N GLY A 99 22.56 -13.39 16.84
CA GLY A 99 21.87 -14.20 15.84
C GLY A 99 21.01 -13.41 14.84
N HIS A 100 21.14 -12.09 14.76
CA HIS A 100 20.48 -11.28 13.73
C HIS A 100 21.34 -11.15 12.47
N PHE A 101 20.71 -11.00 11.31
CA PHE A 101 21.44 -10.75 10.07
C PHE A 101 22.21 -9.42 10.11
N LEU A 102 23.50 -9.47 9.79
CA LEU A 102 24.34 -8.26 9.66
C LEU A 102 23.86 -7.33 8.53
N THR A 103 23.01 -7.83 7.63
CA THR A 103 22.34 -7.05 6.58
C THR A 103 21.23 -6.14 7.10
N ARG A 104 20.82 -6.26 8.38
CA ARG A 104 19.75 -5.43 8.97
C ARG A 104 20.04 -3.94 8.84
N ARG A 105 21.30 -3.52 8.99
CA ARG A 105 21.71 -2.11 8.80
C ARG A 105 21.63 -1.64 7.34
N LEU A 106 21.53 -2.55 6.37
CA LEU A 106 21.38 -2.26 4.94
C LEU A 106 19.92 -2.04 4.53
N GLN A 107 18.99 -2.14 5.48
CA GLN A 107 17.58 -1.77 5.28
C GLN A 107 17.38 -0.25 5.23
N THR A 108 18.33 0.53 5.77
CA THR A 108 18.27 1.99 5.75
C THR A 108 19.02 2.53 4.54
N TYR A 109 18.34 3.32 3.70
CA TYR A 109 18.99 3.96 2.56
C TYR A 109 20.04 4.98 3.01
N PRO A 110 21.22 5.03 2.35
CA PRO A 110 22.24 6.01 2.66
C PRO A 110 21.76 7.46 2.47
N PRO A 111 22.24 8.42 3.28
CA PRO A 111 21.83 9.83 3.13
C PRO A 111 22.06 10.41 1.73
N GLY A 112 23.16 10.03 1.06
CA GLY A 112 23.44 10.47 -0.31
C GLY A 112 22.43 9.93 -1.33
N MET A 113 21.98 8.68 -1.15
CA MET A 113 20.96 8.06 -1.98
C MET A 113 19.61 8.74 -1.78
N CYS A 114 19.19 8.96 -0.53
CA CYS A 114 17.98 9.71 -0.21
C CYS A 114 18.01 11.12 -0.81
N SER A 115 19.15 11.80 -0.74
CA SER A 115 19.30 13.15 -1.31
C SER A 115 19.18 13.17 -2.83
N LEU A 116 19.77 12.20 -3.54
CA LEU A 116 19.65 12.10 -4.99
C LEU A 116 18.23 11.73 -5.43
N ILE A 117 17.58 10.78 -4.74
CA ILE A 117 16.17 10.43 -4.99
C ILE A 117 15.29 11.67 -4.79
N ALA A 118 15.44 12.38 -3.66
CA ALA A 118 14.66 13.57 -3.38
C ALA A 118 14.86 14.66 -4.43
N ARG A 119 16.09 14.86 -4.92
CA ARG A 119 16.36 15.79 -6.02
C ARG A 119 15.66 15.38 -7.31
N GLY A 120 15.77 14.13 -7.74
CA GLY A 120 15.11 13.65 -8.96
C GLY A 120 13.58 13.79 -8.88
N LEU A 121 12.98 13.46 -7.73
CA LEU A 121 11.54 13.67 -7.50
C LEU A 121 11.15 15.16 -7.56
N ILE A 122 11.92 16.04 -6.92
CA ILE A 122 11.67 17.50 -6.96
C ILE A 122 11.82 18.04 -8.39
N SER A 123 12.89 17.64 -9.10
CA SER A 123 13.11 18.01 -10.51
C SER A 123 11.91 17.60 -11.37
N SER A 124 11.44 16.35 -11.21
CA SER A 124 10.26 15.82 -11.92
C SER A 124 9.02 16.68 -11.65
N CYS A 125 8.74 16.98 -10.38
CA CYS A 125 7.60 17.82 -10.00
C CYS A 125 7.69 19.25 -10.59
N VAL A 126 8.89 19.84 -10.62
CA VAL A 126 9.11 21.17 -11.22
C VAL A 126 8.89 21.13 -12.73
N THR A 127 9.38 20.09 -13.43
CA THR A 127 9.14 19.91 -14.86
C THR A 127 7.66 19.73 -15.17
N TRP A 128 6.95 18.90 -14.40
CA TRP A 128 5.49 18.73 -14.53
C TRP A 128 4.73 20.03 -14.29
N GLN A 129 5.08 20.77 -13.25
CA GLN A 129 4.46 22.06 -12.97
C GLN A 129 4.66 23.06 -14.13
N ALA A 130 5.85 23.09 -14.73
CA ALA A 130 6.18 24.01 -15.82
C ALA A 130 5.53 23.63 -17.16
N SER A 131 5.44 22.32 -17.44
CA SER A 131 4.85 21.79 -18.68
C SER A 131 3.33 21.68 -18.64
N GLY A 132 2.74 21.62 -17.43
CA GLY A 132 1.34 21.28 -17.23
C GLY A 132 1.04 19.77 -17.36
N GLU A 133 2.09 18.95 -17.43
CA GLU A 133 2.04 17.49 -17.36
C GLU A 133 2.02 17.01 -15.89
N GLY A 134 2.10 15.70 -15.66
CA GLY A 134 2.13 15.11 -14.32
C GLY A 134 0.78 14.55 -13.84
N PRO A 135 0.74 13.98 -12.63
CA PRO A 135 -0.45 13.30 -12.08
C PRO A 135 -1.65 14.22 -11.86
N THR A 136 -1.41 15.53 -11.78
CA THR A 136 -2.44 16.58 -11.67
C THR A 136 -2.40 17.56 -12.85
N GLY A 137 -1.81 17.13 -13.98
CA GLY A 137 -1.70 17.92 -15.19
C GLY A 137 -3.07 18.34 -15.74
N ILE A 138 -3.08 19.36 -16.61
CA ILE A 138 -4.21 20.26 -16.87
C ILE A 138 -5.55 19.55 -17.20
N PHE A 139 -5.59 18.30 -17.68
CA PHE A 139 -6.84 17.52 -17.85
C PHE A 139 -6.64 15.98 -17.89
N ALA A 140 -5.73 15.39 -17.12
CA ALA A 140 -5.47 13.95 -17.24
C ALA A 140 -6.58 13.08 -16.59
N GLN A 141 -7.66 12.80 -17.32
CA GLN A 141 -8.40 11.55 -17.13
C GLN A 141 -7.51 10.43 -17.69
N GLY A 142 -6.74 9.77 -16.82
CA GLY A 142 -5.90 8.65 -17.21
C GLY A 142 -6.73 7.58 -17.94
N PRO A 143 -6.19 6.92 -18.98
CA PRO A 143 -6.89 5.84 -19.65
C PRO A 143 -7.27 4.73 -18.63
N THR A 144 -8.40 4.06 -18.83
CA THR A 144 -8.69 2.79 -18.15
C THR A 144 -7.80 1.71 -18.78
N ALA A 145 -6.51 1.67 -18.43
CA ALA A 145 -5.66 0.58 -18.89
C ALA A 145 -6.19 -0.75 -18.29
N PRO A 146 -6.46 -1.77 -19.11
CA PRO A 146 -6.88 -3.06 -18.60
C PRO A 146 -5.72 -3.67 -17.81
N LEU A 147 -5.89 -3.82 -16.50
CA LEU A 147 -5.06 -4.73 -15.71
C LEU A 147 -5.19 -6.12 -16.34
N ILE A 148 -4.08 -6.80 -16.60
CA ILE A 148 -4.14 -8.23 -16.93
C ILE A 148 -4.53 -8.92 -15.62
N PRO A 149 -5.77 -9.40 -15.45
CA PRO A 149 -6.20 -9.98 -14.18
C PRO A 149 -5.41 -11.26 -13.97
N ARG A 150 -4.68 -11.36 -12.85
CA ARG A 150 -4.02 -12.59 -12.44
C ARG A 150 -4.88 -13.38 -11.45
N SER A 151 -5.93 -12.75 -10.91
CA SER A 151 -6.98 -13.43 -10.16
C SER A 151 -7.69 -14.49 -11.01
N LEU A 152 -8.02 -15.60 -10.38
CA LEU A 152 -8.70 -16.75 -10.97
C LEU A 152 -10.04 -16.97 -10.26
N GLU A 153 -11.13 -16.93 -11.03
CA GLU A 153 -12.47 -17.21 -10.51
C GLU A 153 -12.63 -18.69 -10.14
N ALA A 154 -13.44 -18.95 -9.10
CA ALA A 154 -13.84 -20.30 -8.77
C ALA A 154 -14.71 -20.92 -9.87
N SER A 155 -14.61 -22.23 -10.03
CA SER A 155 -15.49 -23.02 -10.91
C SER A 155 -16.21 -24.10 -10.11
N SER A 156 -17.09 -24.87 -10.76
CA SER A 156 -17.70 -26.05 -10.14
C SER A 156 -16.70 -27.14 -9.75
N THR A 157 -15.47 -27.07 -10.27
CA THR A 157 -14.42 -28.08 -10.10
C THR A 157 -13.14 -27.55 -9.45
N SER A 158 -13.01 -26.24 -9.26
CA SER A 158 -11.81 -25.60 -8.75
C SER A 158 -12.15 -24.44 -7.83
N ARG A 159 -11.33 -24.25 -6.80
CA ARG A 159 -11.37 -23.04 -5.97
C ARG A 159 -10.69 -21.89 -6.72
N GLY A 160 -11.16 -20.68 -6.49
CA GLY A 160 -10.58 -19.46 -7.05
C GLY A 160 -9.48 -18.88 -6.16
N VAL A 161 -8.62 -18.06 -6.77
CA VAL A 161 -7.60 -17.27 -6.07
C VAL A 161 -7.81 -15.82 -6.45
N GLN A 162 -8.13 -14.98 -5.47
CA GLN A 162 -8.36 -13.55 -5.67
C GLN A 162 -7.15 -12.77 -5.16
N ILE A 163 -6.49 -12.03 -6.05
CA ILE A 163 -5.41 -11.13 -5.66
C ILE A 163 -6.06 -9.85 -5.13
N LEU A 164 -6.00 -9.66 -3.82
CA LEU A 164 -6.70 -8.57 -3.12
C LEU A 164 -6.22 -7.20 -3.58
N ASN A 165 -4.96 -7.06 -3.99
CA ASN A 165 -4.45 -5.83 -4.59
C ASN A 165 -5.17 -5.47 -5.89
N GLU A 166 -5.49 -6.46 -6.74
CA GLU A 166 -6.24 -6.24 -7.99
C GLU A 166 -7.69 -5.87 -7.68
N ALA A 167 -8.32 -6.56 -6.74
CA ALA A 167 -9.70 -6.28 -6.38
C ALA A 167 -9.90 -4.87 -5.80
N VAL A 168 -8.95 -4.38 -4.98
CA VAL A 168 -8.97 -3.01 -4.47
C VAL A 168 -8.84 -1.99 -5.60
N GLU A 169 -8.00 -2.24 -6.60
CA GLU A 169 -7.87 -1.38 -7.80
C GLU A 169 -9.15 -1.34 -8.64
N ASP A 170 -9.90 -2.45 -8.64
CA ASP A 170 -11.20 -2.58 -9.28
C ASP A 170 -12.36 -2.06 -8.41
N HIS A 171 -12.06 -1.52 -7.22
CA HIS A 171 -13.06 -1.09 -6.24
C HIS A 171 -14.01 -2.21 -5.77
N LYS A 172 -13.58 -3.47 -5.89
CA LYS A 172 -14.38 -4.65 -5.54
C LYS A 172 -13.99 -5.16 -4.16
N ARG A 173 -14.98 -5.39 -3.30
CA ARG A 173 -14.75 -6.21 -2.10
C ARG A 173 -14.70 -7.68 -2.47
N VAL A 174 -13.78 -8.41 -1.84
CA VAL A 174 -13.62 -9.85 -2.04
C VAL A 174 -14.18 -10.60 -0.83
N PRO A 175 -15.39 -11.17 -0.91
CA PRO A 175 -15.90 -12.05 0.13
C PRO A 175 -15.14 -13.37 0.09
N LEU A 176 -14.32 -13.62 1.10
CA LEU A 176 -13.68 -14.91 1.30
C LEU A 176 -14.68 -15.92 1.87
N GLY A 177 -14.61 -17.15 1.39
CA GLY A 177 -15.48 -18.25 1.80
C GLY A 177 -14.94 -19.57 1.28
N ASP A 178 -15.79 -20.60 1.24
CA ASP A 178 -15.37 -21.95 0.86
C ASP A 178 -14.86 -22.07 -0.58
N ASP A 179 -15.12 -21.07 -1.43
CA ASP A 179 -14.82 -21.12 -2.86
C ASP A 179 -13.54 -20.38 -3.26
N HIS A 180 -13.01 -19.50 -2.40
CA HIS A 180 -11.92 -18.60 -2.75
C HIS A 180 -10.87 -18.48 -1.64
N VAL A 181 -9.60 -18.34 -2.06
CA VAL A 181 -8.50 -17.90 -1.21
C VAL A 181 -8.11 -16.48 -1.63
N GLY A 182 -7.84 -15.61 -0.66
CA GLY A 182 -7.33 -14.26 -0.89
C GLY A 182 -5.81 -14.23 -0.85
N LEU A 183 -5.17 -13.64 -1.84
CA LEU A 183 -3.73 -13.40 -1.89
C LEU A 183 -3.47 -11.90 -1.83
N TYR A 184 -2.74 -11.44 -0.82
CA TYR A 184 -2.30 -10.06 -0.71
C TYR A 184 -0.78 -9.99 -0.82
N LEU A 185 -0.30 -9.09 -1.66
CA LEU A 185 1.11 -8.85 -1.94
C LEU A 185 1.47 -7.41 -1.53
N HIS A 186 2.49 -7.27 -0.69
CA HIS A 186 2.97 -5.96 -0.25
C HIS A 186 4.49 -5.93 -0.20
N VAL A 187 5.09 -5.41 -1.26
CA VAL A 187 6.55 -5.29 -1.40
C VAL A 187 7.21 -6.66 -1.20
N ASP A 188 7.77 -6.91 -0.01
CA ASP A 188 8.49 -8.14 0.35
C ASP A 188 7.60 -9.15 1.11
N ASP A 189 6.40 -8.73 1.55
CA ASP A 189 5.48 -9.55 2.34
C ASP A 189 4.38 -10.15 1.43
N THR A 190 4.10 -11.43 1.63
CA THR A 190 2.96 -12.13 1.02
C THR A 190 2.04 -12.68 2.10
N LEU A 191 0.75 -12.44 1.97
CA LEU A 191 -0.28 -12.95 2.88
C LEU A 191 -1.33 -13.74 2.11
N LEU A 192 -1.55 -14.99 2.53
CA LEU A 192 -2.63 -15.83 2.06
C LEU A 192 -3.72 -15.96 3.13
N LEU A 193 -4.97 -15.72 2.74
CA LEU A 193 -6.15 -15.76 3.58
C LEU A 193 -7.13 -16.80 3.06
N GLY A 194 -7.47 -17.78 3.89
CA GLY A 194 -8.50 -18.77 3.61
C GLY A 194 -9.51 -18.84 4.75
N VAL A 195 -10.77 -19.08 4.42
CA VAL A 195 -11.86 -19.27 5.39
C VAL A 195 -12.59 -20.57 5.06
N GLY A 196 -13.16 -21.23 6.07
CA GLY A 196 -13.94 -22.46 5.89
C GLY A 196 -13.13 -23.57 5.23
N ASP A 197 -13.68 -24.19 4.18
CA ASP A 197 -13.00 -25.27 3.45
C ASP A 197 -11.70 -24.81 2.79
N CYS A 198 -11.60 -23.53 2.42
CA CYS A 198 -10.40 -22.94 1.82
C CYS A 198 -9.30 -22.63 2.86
N ALA A 199 -9.59 -22.64 4.16
CA ALA A 199 -8.57 -22.39 5.19
C ALA A 199 -7.44 -23.42 5.14
N GLY A 200 -7.76 -24.68 4.84
CA GLY A 200 -6.78 -25.76 4.68
C GLY A 200 -5.90 -25.62 3.43
N LEU A 201 -6.26 -24.77 2.47
CA LEU A 201 -5.50 -24.55 1.24
C LEU A 201 -4.45 -23.43 1.38
N ALA A 202 -4.62 -22.52 2.34
CA ALA A 202 -3.76 -21.36 2.48
C ALA A 202 -2.30 -21.73 2.76
N ALA A 203 -2.05 -22.67 3.68
CA ALA A 203 -0.68 -23.08 4.01
C ALA A 203 0.01 -23.87 2.87
N PRO A 204 -0.60 -24.90 2.26
CA PRO A 204 -0.01 -25.57 1.11
C PRO A 204 0.30 -24.62 -0.06
N LEU A 205 -0.62 -23.70 -0.36
CA LEU A 205 -0.42 -22.74 -1.44
C LEU A 205 0.70 -21.73 -1.12
N MET A 206 0.85 -21.32 0.14
CA MET A 206 1.95 -20.46 0.58
C MET A 206 3.30 -21.16 0.39
N GLU A 207 3.40 -22.42 0.78
CA GLU A 207 4.61 -23.22 0.58
C GLU A 207 4.92 -23.40 -0.91
N GLU A 208 3.91 -23.70 -1.74
CA GLU A 208 4.11 -23.84 -3.19
C GLU A 208 4.56 -22.53 -3.84
N ILE A 209 4.00 -21.39 -3.43
CA ILE A 209 4.45 -20.07 -3.91
C ILE A 209 5.90 -19.83 -3.48
N ALA A 210 6.24 -20.09 -2.21
CA ALA A 210 7.59 -19.89 -1.68
C ALA A 210 8.61 -20.82 -2.36
N ASP A 211 8.26 -22.08 -2.59
CA ASP A 211 9.10 -23.06 -3.29
C ASP A 211 9.32 -22.66 -4.75
N ASN A 212 8.30 -22.17 -5.44
CA ASN A 212 8.45 -21.65 -6.80
C ASN A 212 9.31 -20.38 -6.85
N MET A 213 9.18 -19.49 -5.86
CA MET A 213 10.06 -18.34 -5.71
C MET A 213 11.52 -18.77 -5.47
N GLU A 214 11.75 -19.76 -4.60
CA GLU A 214 13.10 -20.29 -4.34
C GLU A 214 13.68 -21.09 -5.51
N ALA A 215 12.85 -21.81 -6.26
CA ALA A 215 13.26 -22.48 -7.49
C ALA A 215 13.64 -21.48 -8.58
N ALA A 216 12.96 -20.32 -8.63
CA ALA A 216 13.39 -19.18 -9.42
C ALA A 216 14.64 -18.50 -8.85
N GLY A 217 15.05 -18.84 -7.62
CA GLY A 217 16.27 -18.43 -6.93
C GLY A 217 16.10 -17.28 -5.93
N PHE A 218 14.87 -16.84 -5.68
CA PHE A 218 14.57 -15.84 -4.65
C PHE A 218 14.75 -16.49 -3.27
N LYS A 219 14.74 -15.71 -2.19
CA LYS A 219 14.82 -16.23 -0.83
C LYS A 219 13.52 -15.95 -0.10
N ALA A 220 12.84 -17.00 0.37
CA ALA A 220 11.63 -16.90 1.18
C ALA A 220 11.83 -17.61 2.55
N PRO A 221 12.75 -17.11 3.41
CA PRO A 221 13.17 -17.83 4.61
C PRO A 221 12.17 -17.76 5.76
N ASP A 222 11.26 -16.77 5.75
CA ASP A 222 10.26 -16.58 6.80
C ASP A 222 8.90 -17.07 6.29
N ARG A 223 8.61 -18.35 6.56
CA ARG A 223 7.35 -19.01 6.21
C ARG A 223 6.62 -19.32 7.51
N ARG A 224 5.43 -18.73 7.68
CA ARG A 224 4.63 -18.90 8.89
C ARG A 224 3.22 -19.25 8.52
N SER A 225 2.62 -20.15 9.29
CA SER A 225 1.25 -20.58 9.07
C SER A 225 0.40 -20.38 10.33
N CYS A 226 -0.89 -20.12 10.11
CA CYS A 226 -1.91 -20.09 11.17
C CYS A 226 -1.45 -19.31 12.42
N ASP A 227 -1.39 -19.98 13.58
CA ASP A 227 -1.11 -19.38 14.89
C ASP A 227 0.30 -18.76 15.02
N GLU A 228 1.22 -19.03 14.09
CA GLU A 228 2.56 -18.44 14.08
C GLU A 228 2.56 -17.01 13.53
N VAL A 229 1.50 -16.64 12.79
CA VAL A 229 1.34 -15.32 12.17
C VAL A 229 0.79 -14.33 13.19
N THR A 230 1.69 -13.59 13.83
CA THR A 230 1.33 -12.56 14.84
C THR A 230 1.30 -11.14 14.28
N LYS A 231 1.90 -10.93 13.10
CA LYS A 231 2.03 -9.61 12.47
C LYS A 231 2.12 -9.75 10.96
N VAL A 232 1.40 -8.91 10.23
CA VAL A 232 1.48 -8.80 8.77
C VAL A 232 1.34 -7.35 8.35
N VAL A 233 2.18 -6.89 7.42
CA VAL A 233 2.06 -5.57 6.75
C VAL A 233 1.89 -4.43 7.77
N GLY A 234 2.61 -4.53 8.88
CA GLY A 234 2.59 -3.52 9.94
C GLY A 234 1.39 -3.53 10.89
N TYR A 235 0.48 -4.50 10.77
CA TYR A 235 -0.65 -4.79 11.69
C TYR A 235 -0.35 -6.00 12.57
N GLU A 236 -0.89 -6.02 13.79
CA GLU A 236 -0.99 -7.22 14.63
C GLU A 236 -2.22 -8.02 14.22
N ILE A 237 -2.08 -9.35 14.15
CA ILE A 237 -3.16 -10.27 13.79
C ILE A 237 -3.53 -11.13 15.00
N ASP A 238 -4.83 -11.20 15.28
CA ASP A 238 -5.43 -12.26 16.10
C ASP A 238 -6.12 -13.25 15.16
N VAL A 239 -5.44 -14.34 14.83
CA VAL A 239 -5.92 -15.37 13.89
C VAL A 239 -7.19 -16.04 14.39
N ARG A 240 -7.35 -16.17 15.72
CA ARG A 240 -8.53 -16.81 16.33
C ARG A 240 -9.78 -15.94 16.18
N GLN A 241 -9.61 -14.62 16.28
CA GLN A 241 -10.69 -13.66 16.10
C GLN A 241 -10.79 -13.12 14.68
N GLY A 242 -9.89 -13.54 13.77
CA GLY A 242 -9.72 -12.97 12.44
C GLY A 242 -9.59 -11.44 12.47
N ALA A 243 -8.90 -10.92 13.49
CA ALA A 243 -8.85 -9.50 13.77
C ALA A 243 -7.50 -8.89 13.40
N PHE A 244 -7.54 -7.69 12.81
CA PHE A 244 -6.37 -6.88 12.46
C PHE A 244 -6.41 -5.61 13.30
N SER A 245 -5.31 -5.31 13.97
CA SER A 245 -5.20 -4.12 14.82
C SER A 245 -3.85 -3.44 14.62
N LEU A 246 -3.78 -2.16 14.98
CA LEU A 246 -2.50 -1.45 15.00
C LEU A 246 -1.66 -1.97 16.16
N PRO A 247 -0.35 -2.24 15.95
CA PRO A 247 0.54 -2.57 17.05
C PRO A 247 0.48 -1.51 18.13
N ARG A 248 0.38 -1.91 19.41
CA ARG A 248 0.12 -0.99 20.54
C ARG A 248 1.02 0.24 20.54
N ARG A 249 2.30 0.07 20.20
CA ARG A 249 3.25 1.18 20.11
C ARG A 249 2.89 2.15 18.99
N LYS A 250 2.55 1.66 17.80
CA LYS A 250 2.12 2.49 16.66
C LYS A 250 0.79 3.18 16.97
N ALA A 251 -0.15 2.47 17.59
CA ALA A 251 -1.42 3.04 18.05
C ALA A 251 -1.18 4.24 18.99
N ARG A 252 -0.32 4.08 20.02
CA ARG A 252 0.04 5.19 20.93
C ARG A 252 0.72 6.37 20.24
N LEU A 253 1.61 6.11 19.27
CA LEU A 253 2.24 7.17 18.49
C LEU A 253 1.22 7.93 17.63
N LEU A 254 0.29 7.22 17.00
CA LEU A 254 -0.79 7.83 16.22
C LEU A 254 -1.72 8.67 17.12
N GLN A 255 -2.08 8.17 18.30
CA GLN A 255 -2.85 8.93 19.28
C GLN A 255 -2.16 10.22 19.69
N ALA A 256 -0.88 10.15 20.03
CA ALA A 256 -0.10 11.31 20.41
C ALA A 256 -0.04 12.35 19.28
N ALA A 257 0.22 11.90 18.04
CA ALA A 257 0.24 12.77 16.88
C ALA A 257 -1.11 13.47 16.66
N LEU A 258 -2.23 12.75 16.77
CA LEU A 258 -3.57 13.32 16.62
C LEU A 258 -3.91 14.33 17.74
N PHE A 259 -3.53 14.04 18.99
CA PHE A 259 -3.69 15.00 20.09
C PHE A 259 -2.84 16.25 19.90
N GLU A 260 -1.60 16.08 19.44
CA GLU A 260 -0.68 17.19 19.17
C GLU A 260 -1.22 18.09 18.06
N GLN A 261 -1.67 17.52 16.95
CA GLN A 261 -2.34 18.25 15.87
C GLN A 261 -3.61 18.97 16.35
N GLY A 262 -4.38 18.33 17.23
CA GLY A 262 -5.57 18.93 17.85
C GLY A 262 -5.27 20.03 18.88
N SER A 263 -4.03 20.13 19.38
CA SER A 263 -3.67 21.07 20.44
C SER A 263 -3.42 22.51 19.98
N GLY A 264 -3.43 22.75 18.66
CA GLY A 264 -3.48 24.11 18.10
C GLY A 264 -2.16 24.65 17.56
N TRP A 265 -1.21 23.77 17.25
CA TRP A 265 -0.05 24.18 16.46
C TRP A 265 -0.51 24.60 15.06
N ASP A 266 0.17 25.61 14.55
CA ASP A 266 0.03 26.05 13.17
C ASP A 266 0.40 24.89 12.25
N LEU A 267 -0.60 24.34 11.55
CA LEU A 267 -0.42 23.23 10.63
C LEU A 267 -0.27 23.79 9.22
N GLU A 268 0.83 23.44 8.57
CA GLU A 268 0.95 23.63 7.13
C GLU A 268 0.21 22.47 6.46
N PHE A 269 -1.01 22.75 6.00
CA PHE A 269 -1.79 21.77 5.25
C PHE A 269 -1.31 21.76 3.80
N ARG A 270 -0.53 20.74 3.46
CA ARG A 270 -0.27 20.35 2.07
C ARG A 270 -1.08 19.10 1.77
N ARG A 271 -1.70 19.03 0.58
CA ARG A 271 -2.27 17.79 0.02
C ARG A 271 -1.14 16.77 -0.21
N ALA A 272 -0.66 16.14 0.85
CA ALA A 272 0.38 15.11 0.79
C ALA A 272 -0.15 13.72 1.15
N ALA A 273 -1.45 13.59 1.43
CA ALA A 273 -2.03 12.31 1.81
C ALA A 273 -3.50 12.22 1.36
N GLU A 274 -3.73 11.69 0.16
CA GLU A 274 -4.96 10.94 -0.13
C GLU A 274 -4.92 9.63 0.68
N THR A 275 -4.92 9.70 2.00
CA THR A 275 -4.98 8.49 2.82
C THR A 275 -6.43 8.02 2.92
N ARG A 276 -6.87 7.30 1.89
CA ARG A 276 -8.13 6.51 1.82
C ARG A 276 -8.34 5.56 3.00
N ALA A 277 -7.32 5.34 3.84
CA ALA A 277 -7.31 4.37 4.94
C ALA A 277 -7.86 4.92 6.27
N LEU A 278 -8.08 6.23 6.37
CA LEU A 278 -8.82 6.82 7.48
C LEU A 278 -10.06 7.41 6.84
N SER A 279 -11.25 7.06 7.33
CA SER A 279 -12.43 7.91 7.21
C SER A 279 -12.12 9.20 7.96
N ILE A 280 -11.24 10.04 7.41
CA ILE A 280 -10.86 11.32 8.00
C ILE A 280 -12.15 12.14 7.95
N PRO A 281 -12.69 12.57 9.09
CA PRO A 281 -14.02 13.12 9.10
C PRO A 281 -14.05 14.49 8.40
N PHE A 282 -15.26 14.88 8.04
CA PHE A 282 -15.58 15.93 7.08
C PHE A 282 -14.91 17.28 7.35
N THR A 283 -14.67 17.64 8.63
CA THR A 283 -14.18 18.98 8.97
C THR A 283 -12.69 19.15 8.73
N VAL A 284 -11.88 18.11 8.97
CA VAL A 284 -10.43 18.17 8.71
C VAL A 284 -10.19 18.41 7.23
N TYR A 285 -10.88 17.68 6.34
CA TYR A 285 -10.78 17.89 4.90
C TYR A 285 -11.25 19.27 4.47
N HIS A 286 -12.43 19.69 4.95
CA HIS A 286 -12.93 21.02 4.60
C HIS A 286 -11.93 22.13 4.99
N MET A 287 -11.27 21.99 6.14
CA MET A 287 -10.20 22.91 6.53
C MET A 287 -8.95 22.80 5.65
N MET A 288 -8.54 21.59 5.28
CA MET A 288 -7.42 21.35 4.36
C MET A 288 -7.67 22.02 2.99
N ASP A 289 -8.88 21.91 2.46
CA ASP A 289 -9.24 22.50 1.17
C ASP A 289 -9.32 24.04 1.24
N VAL A 290 -9.91 24.59 2.29
CA VAL A 290 -10.06 26.05 2.45
C VAL A 290 -8.73 26.73 2.78
N CYS A 291 -7.82 26.05 3.46
CA CYS A 291 -6.57 26.60 3.96
C CYS A 291 -5.31 26.01 3.27
N GLU A 292 -5.46 25.43 2.08
CA GLU A 292 -4.35 24.82 1.35
C GLU A 292 -3.18 25.80 1.16
N GLY A 293 -1.97 25.35 1.48
CA GLY A 293 -0.74 26.16 1.36
C GLY A 293 -0.63 27.29 2.39
N GLN A 294 -1.55 27.37 3.35
CA GLN A 294 -1.52 28.36 4.43
C GLN A 294 -1.10 27.70 5.75
N LEU A 295 -0.47 28.51 6.60
CA LEU A 295 -0.22 28.15 7.98
C LEU A 295 -1.39 28.66 8.82
N VAL A 296 -2.19 27.73 9.37
CA VAL A 296 -3.43 28.08 10.05
C VAL A 296 -3.60 27.34 11.38
N HIS A 297 -4.19 28.03 12.35
CA HIS A 297 -4.64 27.40 13.58
C HIS A 297 -5.86 26.49 13.31
N PRO A 298 -5.85 25.23 13.78
CA PRO A 298 -6.97 24.31 13.69
C PRO A 298 -8.29 24.91 14.19
N TRP A 299 -9.34 24.84 13.36
CA TRP A 299 -10.69 25.26 13.77
C TRP A 299 -11.16 24.50 15.01
N PRO A 300 -12.03 25.10 15.85
CA PRO A 300 -12.57 24.39 17.01
C PRO A 300 -13.23 23.05 16.67
N SER A 301 -13.88 22.93 15.51
CA SER A 301 -14.45 21.69 14.99
C SER A 301 -13.37 20.65 14.65
N VAL A 302 -12.34 21.04 13.90
CA VAL A 302 -11.17 20.19 13.57
C VAL A 302 -10.48 19.66 14.82
N ARG A 303 -10.25 20.51 15.83
CA ARG A 303 -9.63 20.06 17.10
C ARG A 303 -10.47 19.01 17.82
N ARG A 304 -11.79 19.21 17.88
CA ARG A 304 -12.72 18.22 18.48
C ARG A 304 -12.66 16.91 17.71
N GLU A 305 -12.65 17.00 16.39
CA GLU A 305 -12.61 15.84 15.50
C GLU A 305 -11.32 15.03 15.69
N LEU A 306 -10.15 15.68 15.62
CA LEU A 306 -8.85 15.05 15.88
C LEU A 306 -8.77 14.43 17.29
N THR A 307 -9.35 15.10 18.29
CA THR A 307 -9.44 14.58 19.67
C THR A 307 -10.27 13.30 19.73
N VAL A 308 -11.40 13.25 19.02
CA VAL A 308 -12.25 12.07 18.94
C VAL A 308 -11.53 10.94 18.20
N MET A 309 -10.89 11.24 17.06
CA MET A 309 -10.07 10.27 16.33
C MET A 309 -8.97 9.69 17.21
N ALA A 310 -8.24 10.53 17.95
CA ALA A 310 -7.20 10.09 18.86
C ALA A 310 -7.74 9.08 19.90
N ARG A 311 -8.93 9.34 20.46
CA ARG A 311 -9.58 8.42 21.39
C ARG A 311 -10.08 7.14 20.71
N ALA A 312 -10.46 7.22 19.44
CA ALA A 312 -10.94 6.09 18.67
C ALA A 312 -9.83 5.10 18.28
N VAL A 313 -8.55 5.52 18.23
CA VAL A 313 -7.42 4.66 17.82
C VAL A 313 -7.35 3.34 18.59
N ASP A 314 -7.66 3.34 19.90
CA ASP A 314 -7.63 2.11 20.71
C ASP A 314 -8.72 1.09 20.29
N PHE A 315 -9.72 1.53 19.53
CA PHE A 315 -10.82 0.72 19.01
C PHE A 315 -10.69 0.44 17.50
N MET A 316 -9.62 0.91 16.85
CA MET A 316 -9.36 0.65 15.44
C MET A 316 -8.91 -0.81 15.23
N THR A 317 -9.90 -1.70 15.23
CA THR A 317 -9.73 -3.12 14.97
C THR A 317 -10.66 -3.53 13.84
N LEU A 318 -10.12 -4.15 12.80
CA LEU A 318 -10.88 -4.76 11.74
C LEU A 318 -11.10 -6.23 12.08
N HIS A 319 -12.34 -6.65 12.28
CA HIS A 319 -12.69 -8.06 12.44
C HIS A 319 -13.09 -8.66 11.09
N ALA A 320 -12.11 -9.18 10.34
CA ALA A 320 -12.32 -9.69 8.99
C ALA A 320 -13.09 -11.02 8.97
N SER A 321 -13.07 -11.80 10.05
CA SER A 321 -13.81 -13.07 10.13
C SER A 321 -15.24 -12.92 10.67
N HIS A 322 -15.68 -11.70 11.02
CA HIS A 322 -17.06 -11.53 11.47
C HIS A 322 -18.01 -11.88 10.32
N PRO A 323 -19.01 -12.75 10.56
CA PRO A 323 -20.00 -13.05 9.55
C PRO A 323 -20.73 -11.76 9.20
N VAL A 324 -21.00 -11.57 7.93
CA VAL A 324 -21.79 -10.41 7.51
C VAL A 324 -23.19 -10.54 8.10
N SER A 325 -23.68 -9.45 8.69
CA SER A 325 -25.01 -9.40 9.30
C SER A 325 -26.07 -9.84 8.30
N SER A 326 -27.00 -10.70 8.73
CA SER A 326 -28.20 -11.04 7.95
C SER A 326 -29.22 -9.90 7.90
N SER A 327 -28.99 -8.84 8.68
CA SER A 327 -29.82 -7.64 8.68
C SER A 327 -29.23 -6.63 7.70
N VAL A 328 -30.06 -6.20 6.75
CA VAL A 328 -29.74 -5.10 5.83
C VAL A 328 -30.31 -3.81 6.42
N TYR A 329 -29.44 -2.82 6.57
CA TYR A 329 -29.80 -1.48 7.01
C TYR A 329 -29.78 -0.58 5.78
N ALA A 330 -30.88 0.10 5.52
CA ALA A 330 -30.94 1.18 4.55
C ALA A 330 -31.19 2.48 5.32
N THR A 331 -30.39 3.49 5.02
CA THR A 331 -30.57 4.84 5.58
C THR A 331 -30.85 5.76 4.42
N ASP A 332 -31.96 6.51 4.52
CA ASP A 332 -32.13 7.66 3.64
C ASP A 332 -31.23 8.77 4.16
N ALA A 333 -30.16 9.02 3.42
CA ALA A 333 -29.21 10.09 3.69
C ALA A 333 -29.41 11.27 2.72
N MET A 334 -30.60 11.42 2.11
CA MET A 334 -30.94 12.72 1.53
C MET A 334 -30.95 13.75 2.65
N GLY A 335 -30.01 14.70 2.57
CA GLY A 335 -30.04 15.90 3.41
C GLY A 335 -31.35 16.65 3.23
N ALA A 336 -31.63 17.61 4.11
CA ALA A 336 -32.85 18.41 4.02
C ALA A 336 -33.00 19.06 2.64
N ASP A 337 -34.16 18.88 2.02
CA ASP A 337 -34.55 19.53 0.77
C ASP A 337 -35.83 20.37 0.98
N ASP A 338 -36.34 20.92 -0.12
CA ASP A 338 -37.48 21.85 -0.10
C ASP A 338 -38.81 21.15 0.25
N VAL A 339 -38.83 19.81 0.27
CA VAL A 339 -40.01 18.94 0.43
C VAL A 339 -39.96 18.17 1.75
N ASP A 340 -38.78 17.71 2.13
CA ASP A 340 -38.44 16.96 3.33
C ASP A 340 -37.38 17.75 4.13
N CYS A 341 -37.70 18.18 5.35
CA CYS A 341 -36.78 18.86 6.26
C CYS A 341 -35.57 18.01 6.74
N GLY A 342 -35.19 16.93 6.04
CA GLY A 342 -34.06 16.05 6.34
C GLY A 342 -34.43 14.92 7.29
N GLY A 343 -35.44 14.14 6.93
CA GLY A 343 -35.87 12.96 7.67
C GLY A 343 -34.80 11.86 7.67
N PHE A 344 -34.16 11.65 8.81
CA PHE A 344 -33.28 10.49 9.00
C PHE A 344 -34.12 9.25 9.30
N GLY A 345 -34.31 8.38 8.31
CA GLY A 345 -34.95 7.08 8.46
C GLY A 345 -33.94 5.95 8.31
N VAL A 346 -33.85 5.06 9.31
CA VAL A 346 -33.14 3.78 9.17
C VAL A 346 -34.19 2.68 9.01
N CYS A 347 -34.28 2.11 7.82
CA CYS A 347 -35.07 0.91 7.57
C CYS A 347 -34.21 -0.33 7.80
N VAL A 348 -34.77 -1.31 8.49
CA VAL A 348 -34.13 -2.62 8.72
C VAL A 348 -35.04 -3.69 8.19
N THR A 349 -34.47 -4.59 7.38
CA THR A 349 -35.08 -5.90 7.16
C THR A 349 -34.21 -7.00 7.77
N GLN A 350 -34.87 -7.92 8.47
CA GLN A 350 -34.25 -9.12 9.04
C GLN A 350 -34.37 -10.34 8.09
N THR A 351 -34.81 -10.14 6.86
CA THR A 351 -34.82 -11.22 5.86
C THR A 351 -33.40 -11.68 5.61
N GLN A 352 -33.16 -12.99 5.69
CA GLN A 352 -31.93 -13.63 5.24
C GLN A 352 -31.73 -13.27 3.77
N ALA A 353 -31.01 -12.17 3.50
CA ALA A 353 -30.60 -11.84 2.15
C ALA A 353 -29.89 -13.08 1.60
N THR A 354 -30.37 -13.57 0.46
CA THR A 354 -29.70 -14.65 -0.24
C THR A 354 -28.27 -14.24 -0.57
N ARG A 355 -27.36 -15.20 -0.78
CA ARG A 355 -25.96 -14.90 -1.14
C ARG A 355 -25.87 -13.96 -2.35
N ASP A 356 -26.81 -14.08 -3.29
CA ASP A 356 -26.88 -13.27 -4.49
C ASP A 356 -27.43 -11.86 -4.23
N GLU A 357 -28.48 -11.72 -3.41
CA GLU A 357 -28.97 -10.40 -2.97
C GLU A 357 -27.92 -9.66 -2.15
N PHE A 358 -27.20 -10.36 -1.28
CA PHE A 358 -26.09 -9.79 -0.53
C PHE A 358 -24.98 -9.27 -1.46
N ARG A 359 -24.56 -10.09 -2.44
CA ARG A 359 -23.58 -9.67 -3.45
C ARG A 359 -24.07 -8.46 -4.25
N ALA A 360 -25.34 -8.46 -4.66
CA ALA A 360 -25.94 -7.35 -5.39
C ALA A 360 -25.97 -6.06 -4.56
N LEU A 361 -26.32 -6.13 -3.28
CA LEU A 361 -26.31 -4.97 -2.37
C LEU A 361 -24.89 -4.45 -2.10
N MET A 362 -23.93 -5.35 -1.97
CA MET A 362 -22.51 -4.98 -1.85
C MET A 362 -22.04 -4.24 -3.11
N TRP A 363 -22.33 -4.78 -4.30
CA TRP A 363 -22.02 -4.11 -5.56
C TRP A 363 -22.73 -2.76 -5.72
N ALA A 364 -24.02 -2.68 -5.37
CA ALA A 364 -24.76 -1.42 -5.45
C ALA A 364 -24.22 -0.35 -4.48
N GLY A 365 -23.79 -0.77 -3.28
CA GLY A 365 -23.11 0.11 -2.33
C GLY A 365 -21.66 0.46 -2.69
N GLU A 366 -21.13 -0.13 -3.78
CA GLU A 366 -19.82 0.14 -4.36
C GLU A 366 -19.93 0.93 -5.67
N GLU A 367 -21.14 1.28 -6.13
CA GLU A 367 -21.30 2.19 -7.26
C GLU A 367 -20.93 3.63 -6.85
N PRO A 368 -20.10 4.32 -7.66
CA PRO A 368 -19.75 5.72 -7.43
C PRO A 368 -20.98 6.60 -7.17
N GLY A 369 -20.94 7.37 -6.07
CA GLY A 369 -22.05 8.22 -5.62
C GLY A 369 -23.01 7.58 -4.60
N PHE A 370 -22.90 6.27 -4.30
CA PHE A 370 -23.74 5.59 -3.30
C PHE A 370 -23.00 5.13 -2.04
N ALA A 371 -21.67 5.24 -2.01
CA ALA A 371 -20.84 4.96 -0.84
C ALA A 371 -20.40 6.26 -0.14
N ILE A 372 -20.39 6.27 1.21
CA ILE A 372 -19.83 7.40 2.01
C ILE A 372 -18.34 7.64 1.69
N THR A 373 -17.66 6.66 1.10
CA THR A 373 -16.28 6.78 0.61
C THR A 373 -16.16 7.47 -0.75
N GLU A 374 -17.26 7.74 -1.45
CA GLU A 374 -17.28 8.18 -2.86
C GLU A 374 -18.35 9.26 -3.10
N ALA A 375 -18.52 10.18 -2.16
CA ALA A 375 -19.15 11.46 -2.45
C ALA A 375 -18.08 12.42 -2.99
N ASP A 376 -18.15 12.72 -4.29
CA ASP A 376 -17.37 13.77 -4.96
C ASP A 376 -17.55 15.16 -4.32
#